data_AF-A0A2M8C0C4-F1
#
_entry.id   AF-A0A2M8C0C4-F1
#
_cell.length_a   1.000
_cell.length_b   1.000
_cell.length_c   1.000
_cell.angle_alpha   90.00
_cell.angle_beta   90.00
_cell.angle_gamma   90.00
#
_symmetry.space_group_name_H-M   'P 1'
#
loop_
_entity.id
_entity.type
_entity.pdbx_description
1 polymer ?
#
loop_
_entity_poly.entity_id
_entity_poly.type
_entity_poly.pdbx_seq_one_letter_code
_entity_poly.pdbx_strand_id
1 'polypeptide(L)' 'AVDKPRQNEGIGASLVKACLEEAKELGIRTVFCLTRRPDFFEKHGFHLIDKMELPHKVWAECYR' A
#
# COMPACT_ATOMS: atom_id res chain seq x y z
N ALA A 1 -5.69 3.13 -9.21
CA ALA A 1 -6.25 1.84 -9.68
C ALA A 1 -5.84 1.65 -11.13
N VAL A 2 -5.72 0.40 -11.61
CA VAL A 2 -5.39 0.09 -13.00
C VAL A 2 -6.64 -0.42 -13.70
N ASP A 3 -6.93 0.15 -14.86
CA ASP A 3 -8.07 -0.25 -15.69
C ASP A 3 -7.99 -1.74 -16.05
N LYS A 4 -9.13 -2.44 -16.03
CA LYS A 4 -9.21 -3.90 -16.18
C LYS A 4 -8.44 -4.46 -17.38
N PRO A 5 -8.61 -3.95 -18.61
CA PRO A 5 -7.88 -4.45 -19.78
C PRO A 5 -6.37 -4.26 -19.68
N ARG A 6 -5.88 -3.40 -18.78
CA ARG A 6 -4.46 -3.08 -18.61
C ARG A 6 -3.83 -3.71 -17.37
N GLN A 7 -4.55 -4.59 -16.69
CA GLN A 7 -4.04 -5.31 -15.53
C GLN A 7 -3.01 -6.36 -15.95
N ASN A 8 -2.11 -6.72 -15.03
CA ASN A 8 -1.01 -7.67 -15.24
C ASN A 8 0.09 -7.22 -16.21
N GLU A 9 0.05 -5.99 -16.71
CA GLU A 9 1.13 -5.37 -17.51
C GLU A 9 2.22 -4.69 -16.64
N GLY A 10 2.23 -4.92 -15.33
CA GLY A 10 3.20 -4.29 -14.41
C GLY A 10 2.90 -2.84 -14.02
N ILE A 11 1.87 -2.19 -14.60
CA ILE A 11 1.49 -0.80 -14.29
C ILE A 11 1.25 -0.59 -12.79
N GLY A 12 0.54 -1.52 -12.14
CA GLY A 12 0.27 -1.42 -10.71
C GLY A 12 1.56 -1.43 -9.87
N ALA A 13 2.54 -2.23 -10.25
CA ALA A 13 3.83 -2.30 -9.57
C ALA A 13 4.61 -1.00 -9.73
N SER A 14 4.62 -0.42 -10.95
CA SER A 14 5.24 0.88 -11.22
C SER A 14 4.60 2.01 -10.39
N LEU A 15 3.28 1.99 -10.23
CA LEU A 15 2.57 2.97 -9.40
C LEU A 15 2.97 2.84 -7.92
N VAL A 16 2.97 1.62 -7.37
CA VAL A 16 3.39 1.40 -5.97
C VAL A 16 4.83 1.85 -5.76
N LYS A 17 5.74 1.50 -6.67
CA LYS A 17 7.14 1.91 -6.59
C LYS A 17 7.28 3.43 -6.57
N ALA A 18 6.57 4.14 -7.45
CA ALA A 18 6.62 5.61 -7.49
C ALA A 18 6.15 6.22 -6.16
N CYS A 19 5.04 5.74 -5.58
CA CYS A 19 4.56 6.21 -4.28
C CYS A 19 5.54 5.93 -3.13
N LEU A 20 6.22 4.78 -3.15
CA LEU A 20 7.22 4.43 -2.12
C LEU A 20 8.47 5.30 -2.21
N GLU A 21 8.95 5.61 -3.42
CA GLU A 21 10.08 6.53 -3.61
C GLU A 21 9.71 7.95 -3.16
N GLU A 22 8.51 8.43 -3.52
CA GLU A 22 8.03 9.74 -3.04
C GLU A 22 7.91 9.78 -1.51
N ALA A 23 7.37 8.74 -0.88
CA ALA A 23 7.29 8.66 0.57
C ALA A 23 8.68 8.73 1.23
N LYS A 24 9.68 8.09 0.62
CA LYS A 24 11.07 8.14 1.06
C LYS A 24 11.67 9.54 0.92
N GLU A 25 11.44 10.22 -0.20
CA GLU A 25 11.87 11.61 -0.43
C GLU A 25 11.25 12.58 0.58
N LEU A 26 9.99 12.35 0.96
CA LEU A 26 9.27 13.12 1.98
C LEU A 26 9.68 12.77 3.43
N GLY A 27 10.56 11.78 3.63
CA GLY A 27 10.97 11.33 4.96
C GLY A 27 9.88 10.60 5.74
N ILE A 28 8.86 10.07 5.06
CA ILE A 28 7.79 9.27 5.67
C ILE A 28 8.35 7.90 6.06
N ARG A 29 8.32 7.60 7.35
CA ARG A 29 8.92 6.39 7.92
C ARG A 29 8.04 5.14 7.80
N THR A 30 6.73 5.33 7.63
CA THR A 30 5.76 4.23 7.65
C THR A 30 4.70 4.46 6.59
N VAL A 31 4.58 3.50 5.68
CA VAL A 31 3.54 3.45 4.65
C VAL A 31 2.75 2.17 4.89
N PHE A 32 1.43 2.28 4.92
CA PHE A 32 0.53 1.14 5.08
C PHE A 32 -0.61 1.23 4.06
N CYS A 33 -1.28 0.11 3.80
CA CYS A 33 -2.45 0.09 2.93
C CYS A 33 -3.53 -0.83 3.50
N LEU A 34 -4.78 -0.41 3.32
CA LEU A 34 -5.94 -1.27 3.57
C LEU A 34 -6.35 -1.87 2.23
N THR A 35 -6.20 -3.18 2.11
CA THR A 35 -6.32 -3.85 0.81
C THR A 35 -6.99 -5.21 0.93
N ARG A 36 -7.71 -5.60 -0.13
CA ARG A 36 -8.25 -6.96 -0.31
C ARG A 36 -7.31 -7.87 -1.10
N ARG A 37 -6.15 -7.36 -1.53
CA ARG A 37 -5.14 -8.09 -2.31
C ARG A 37 -3.76 -8.01 -1.64
N PRO A 38 -3.58 -8.59 -0.43
CA PRO A 38 -2.32 -8.51 0.32
C PRO A 38 -1.12 -9.04 -0.49
N ASP A 39 -1.29 -10.19 -1.17
CA ASP A 39 -0.23 -10.86 -1.96
C ASP A 39 0.40 -9.96 -3.04
N PHE A 40 -0.34 -8.97 -3.54
CA PHE A 40 0.20 -8.01 -4.50
C PHE A 40 1.19 -7.04 -3.83
N PHE A 41 0.86 -6.56 -2.63
CA PHE A 41 1.68 -5.61 -1.89
C PHE A 41 2.87 -6.29 -1.18
N GLU A 42 2.74 -7.56 -0.79
CA GLU A 42 3.85 -8.35 -0.22
C GLU A 42 5.07 -8.40 -1.16
N LYS A 43 4.83 -8.49 -2.48
CA LYS A 43 5.88 -8.43 -3.51
C LYS A 43 6.64 -7.09 -3.55
N HIS A 44 6.12 -6.07 -2.88
CA HIS A 44 6.68 -4.71 -2.81
C HIS A 44 7.20 -4.38 -1.40
N GLY A 45 7.41 -5.40 -0.55
CA GLY A 45 8.00 -5.23 0.78
C GLY A 45 7.00 -4.84 1.89
N PHE A 46 5.71 -4.83 1.60
CA PHE A 46 4.69 -4.76 2.64
C PHE A 46 4.61 -6.11 3.35
N HIS A 47 4.20 -6.09 4.62
CA HIS A 47 3.90 -7.28 5.40
C HIS A 47 2.53 -7.11 6.05
N LEU A 48 1.83 -8.23 6.23
CA LEU A 48 0.56 -8.23 6.94
C LEU A 48 0.82 -7.93 8.43
N ILE A 49 0.04 -6.99 8.97
CA ILE A 49 0.08 -6.60 10.39
C ILE A 49 -1.33 -6.67 10.98
N ASP A 50 -1.42 -6.77 12.30
CA ASP A 50 -2.69 -6.53 12.97
C ASP A 50 -3.02 -5.03 12.93
N LYS A 51 -4.28 -4.69 12.70
CA LYS A 51 -4.76 -3.28 12.76
C LYS A 51 -4.45 -2.62 14.11
N MET A 52 -4.37 -3.41 15.19
CA MET A 52 -4.05 -2.92 16.53
C MET A 52 -2.62 -2.37 16.63
N GLU A 53 -1.73 -2.74 15.70
CA GLU A 53 -0.37 -2.21 15.62
C GLU A 53 -0.31 -0.83 14.96
N LEU A 54 -1.38 -0.40 14.28
CA LEU A 54 -1.45 0.92 13.67
C LEU A 54 -1.74 2.01 14.73
N PRO A 55 -1.23 3.24 14.55
CA PRO A 55 -1.57 4.35 15.43
C PRO A 55 -3.08 4.54 15.57
N HIS A 56 -3.59 4.71 16.79
CA HIS A 56 -5.04 4.79 17.05
C HIS A 56 -5.76 5.89 16.23
N LYS A 57 -5.03 6.93 15.80
CA LYS A 57 -5.54 8.00 14.93
C LYS A 57 -5.98 7.53 13.55
N VAL A 58 -5.42 6.43 13.03
CA VAL A 58 -5.76 5.90 11.71
C VAL A 58 -6.86 4.84 11.76
N TRP A 59 -7.27 4.39 12.95
CA TRP A 59 -8.27 3.33 13.08
C TRP A 59 -9.62 3.70 12.48
N ALA A 60 -10.01 4.98 12.53
CA ALA A 60 -11.27 5.45 11.94
C ALA A 60 -11.35 5.18 10.43
N GLU A 61 -10.22 5.19 9.72
CA GLU A 61 -10.13 4.89 8.29
C GLU A 61 -10.20 3.38 8.00
N CYS A 62 -10.04 2.52 9.03
CA CYS A 62 -10.11 1.06 8.91
C CYS A 62 -11.54 0.49 9.02
N TYR A 63 -12.56 1.32 9.29
CA TYR A 63 -13.94 0.88 9.57
C TYR A 63 -14.95 1.18 8.44
N ARG A 64 -14.50 1.63 7.26
CA ARG A 64 -15.37 1.90 6.09
C ARG A 64 -15.37 0.80 5.05
#